data_AF-A0A963U566-F1
#
_entry.id   AF-A0A963U566-F1
#
_cell.length_a   1.000
_cell.length_b   1.000
_cell.length_c   1.000
_cell.angle_alpha   90.00
_cell.angle_beta   90.00
_cell.angle_gamma   90.00
#
_symmetry.space_group_name_H-M   'P 1'
#
loop_
_entity.id
_entity.type
_entity.pdbx_description
1 polymer ?
#
loop_
_entity_poly.entity_id
_entity_poly.type
_entity_poly.pdbx_seq_one_letter_code
_entity_poly.pdbx_strand_id
1 'polypeptide(L)'
;MPAIPPRFEITPEDIDRVVAEFYAAIRQHPGLGPVFAVHVRDWPAHEAKIAGFWRNAILYEKSYDGNPLEAHRAAGNVRPGMFDPWL
;
A
#
# COMPACT_ATOMS: atom_id res chain seq x y z
N MET A 1 -25.26 -16.00 1.79
CA MET A 1 -24.20 -16.17 0.76
C MET A 1 -22.95 -16.59 1.48
N PRO A 2 -22.25 -17.66 1.09
CA PRO A 2 -20.99 -18.03 1.74
C PRO A 2 -19.96 -16.92 1.46
N ALA A 3 -19.27 -16.48 2.52
CA ALA A 3 -18.15 -15.55 2.39
C ALA A 3 -17.07 -16.20 1.51
N ILE A 4 -16.56 -15.45 0.54
CA ILE A 4 -15.41 -15.91 -0.26
C ILE A 4 -14.24 -16.07 0.70
N PRO A 5 -13.61 -17.25 0.80
CA PRO A 5 -12.46 -17.44 1.68
C PRO A 5 -11.29 -16.55 1.21
N PRO A 6 -10.43 -16.09 2.14
CA PRO A 6 -9.31 -15.26 1.78
C PRO A 6 -8.33 -16.01 0.86
N ARG A 7 -7.58 -15.26 0.03
CA ARG A 7 -6.58 -15.85 -0.88
C ARG A 7 -5.43 -16.56 -0.16
N PHE A 8 -5.15 -16.13 1.08
CA PHE A 8 -4.14 -16.68 1.97
C PHE A 8 -4.72 -16.78 3.38
N GLU A 9 -4.22 -17.71 4.18
CA GLU A 9 -4.56 -17.81 5.61
C GLU A 9 -3.81 -16.72 6.41
N ILE A 10 -4.29 -15.47 6.31
CA ILE A 10 -3.75 -14.31 7.03
C ILE A 10 -4.87 -13.46 7.61
N THR A 11 -4.57 -12.67 8.65
CA THR A 11 -5.56 -11.77 9.28
C THR A 11 -5.40 -10.31 8.81
N PRO A 12 -6.39 -9.44 9.06
CA PRO A 12 -6.27 -8.00 8.84
C PRO A 12 -5.09 -7.37 9.60
N GLU A 13 -4.77 -7.87 10.80
CA GLU A 13 -3.65 -7.41 11.62
C GLU A 13 -2.28 -7.84 11.04
N ASP A 14 -2.20 -9.01 10.41
CA ASP A 14 -1.01 -9.42 9.66
C ASP A 14 -0.71 -8.45 8.51
N ILE A 15 -1.76 -8.04 7.78
CA ILE A 15 -1.64 -7.06 6.70
C ILE A 15 -1.17 -5.72 7.25
N ASP A 16 -1.75 -5.22 8.35
CA ASP A 16 -1.33 -3.95 8.97
C ASP A 16 0.15 -3.97 9.36
N ARG A 17 0.61 -5.08 9.96
CA ARG A 17 2.01 -5.24 10.35
C ARG A 17 2.94 -5.21 9.14
N VAL A 18 2.64 -5.97 8.09
CA VAL A 18 3.46 -5.99 6.86
C VAL A 18 3.51 -4.61 6.21
N VAL A 19 2.37 -3.92 6.13
CA VAL A 19 2.29 -2.56 5.56
C VAL A 19 3.13 -1.57 6.38
N ALA A 20 3.03 -1.62 7.71
CA ALA A 20 3.82 -0.75 8.59
C ALA A 20 5.32 -1.01 8.45
N GLU A 21 5.75 -2.28 8.45
CA GLU A 21 7.16 -2.66 8.27
C GLU A 21 7.70 -2.24 6.89
N PHE A 22 6.90 -2.46 5.85
CA PHE A 22 7.24 -2.07 4.48
C PHE A 22 7.45 -0.55 4.37
N TYR A 23 6.51 0.25 4.87
CA TYR A 23 6.63 1.71 4.78
C TYR A 23 7.69 2.28 5.73
N ALA A 24 8.00 1.62 6.85
CA ALA A 24 9.17 1.96 7.65
C ALA A 24 10.47 1.84 6.83
N ALA A 25 10.61 0.79 6.01
CA ALA A 25 11.74 0.61 5.10
C ALA A 25 11.72 1.63 3.94
N ILE A 26 10.58 1.85 3.29
CA ILE A 26 10.45 2.80 2.17
C ILE A 26 10.82 4.22 2.59
N ARG A 27 10.44 4.65 3.80
CA ARG A 27 10.79 5.99 4.31
C ARG A 27 12.29 6.23 4.37
N GLN A 28 13.08 5.19 4.60
CA GLN A 28 14.54 5.26 4.68
C GLN A 28 15.23 4.96 3.35
N HIS A 29 14.50 4.48 2.34
CA HIS A 29 15.09 4.09 1.07
C HIS A 29 15.56 5.33 0.28
N PRO A 30 16.84 5.40 -0.14
CA PRO A 30 17.42 6.62 -0.72
C PRO A 30 16.77 7.06 -2.03
N GLY A 31 16.20 6.13 -2.81
CA GLY A 31 15.51 6.44 -4.07
C GLY A 31 14.00 6.61 -3.95
N LEU A 32 13.35 5.90 -3.02
CA LEU A 32 11.89 5.84 -2.91
C LEU A 32 11.37 6.78 -1.82
N GLY A 33 12.08 6.88 -0.70
CA GLY A 33 11.76 7.78 0.41
C GLY A 33 11.50 9.22 -0.05
N PRO A 34 12.36 9.84 -0.88
CA PRO A 34 12.12 11.19 -1.40
C PRO A 34 10.85 11.30 -2.27
N VAL A 35 10.50 10.27 -3.03
CA VAL A 35 9.27 10.27 -3.85
C VAL A 35 8.05 10.29 -2.94
N PHE A 36 8.00 9.43 -1.92
CA PHE A 36 6.90 9.40 -0.96
C PHE A 36 6.84 10.66 -0.09
N ALA A 37 7.98 11.20 0.35
CA ALA A 37 8.03 12.40 1.20
C ALA A 37 7.44 13.66 0.54
N VAL A 38 7.39 13.72 -0.79
CA VAL A 38 6.72 14.79 -1.55
C VAL A 38 5.20 14.68 -1.44
N HIS A 39 4.65 13.46 -1.43
CA HIS A 39 3.22 13.19 -1.58
C HIS A 39 2.52 12.78 -0.28
N VAL A 40 3.25 12.22 0.68
CA VAL A 40 2.72 11.67 1.93
C VAL A 40 3.15 12.57 3.10
N ARG A 41 2.15 13.23 3.70
CA ARG A 41 2.32 14.04 4.92
C ARG A 41 1.83 13.31 6.16
N ASP A 42 0.68 12.65 6.03
CA ASP A 42 0.09 11.84 7.07
C ASP A 42 0.38 10.36 6.77
N TRP A 43 1.41 9.86 7.46
CA TRP A 43 1.88 8.49 7.30
C TRP A 43 0.89 7.45 7.86
N PRO A 44 0.35 7.60 9.09
CA PRO A 44 -0.69 6.70 9.58
C PRO A 44 -1.90 6.59 8.63
N ALA A 45 -2.36 7.71 8.06
CA ALA A 45 -3.48 7.67 7.10
C ALA A 45 -3.10 6.97 5.78
N HIS A 46 -1.87 7.18 5.29
CA HIS A 46 -1.37 6.49 4.10
C HIS A 46 -1.30 4.98 4.30
N GLU A 47 -0.71 4.54 5.41
CA GLU A 47 -0.57 3.12 5.74
C GLU A 47 -1.95 2.45 5.91
N ALA A 48 -2.88 3.09 6.63
CA ALA A 48 -4.24 2.58 6.77
C ALA A 48 -4.96 2.42 5.41
N LYS A 49 -4.76 3.38 4.49
CA LYS A 49 -5.32 3.31 3.13
C LYS A 49 -4.75 2.13 2.34
N ILE A 50 -3.44 1.89 2.43
CA ILE A 50 -2.77 0.81 1.69
C ILE A 50 -3.07 -0.56 2.32
N ALA A 51 -3.21 -0.63 3.64
CA ALA A 51 -3.73 -1.82 4.32
C ALA A 51 -5.15 -2.15 3.85
N GLY A 52 -6.03 -1.15 3.74
CA GLY A 52 -7.37 -1.31 3.16
C GLY A 52 -7.34 -1.87 1.72
N PHE A 53 -6.40 -1.39 0.89
CA PHE A 53 -6.21 -1.94 -0.47
C PHE A 53 -5.86 -3.43 -0.44
N TRP A 54 -4.93 -3.85 0.42
CA TRP A 54 -4.52 -5.25 0.51
C TRP A 54 -5.58 -6.15 1.16
N ARG A 55 -6.31 -5.65 2.16
CA ARG A 55 -7.46 -6.35 2.74
C ARG A 55 -8.56 -6.57 1.72
N ASN A 56 -8.86 -5.58 0.88
CA ASN A 56 -9.74 -5.78 -0.27
C ASN A 56 -9.22 -6.86 -1.22
N ALA A 57 -7.93 -6.81 -1.57
CA ALA A 57 -7.35 -7.71 -2.56
C ALA A 57 -7.22 -9.15 -2.06
N ILE A 58 -6.94 -9.37 -0.78
CA ILE A 58 -6.63 -10.69 -0.21
C ILE A 58 -7.83 -11.27 0.55
N LEU A 59 -8.50 -10.46 1.36
CA LEU A 59 -9.59 -10.87 2.25
C LEU A 59 -10.97 -10.56 1.67
N TYR A 60 -11.03 -9.89 0.50
CA TYR A 60 -12.28 -9.45 -0.13
C TYR A 60 -13.10 -8.51 0.76
N GLU A 61 -12.42 -7.76 1.64
CA GLU A 61 -13.03 -6.65 2.34
C GLU A 61 -13.46 -5.56 1.35
N LYS A 62 -14.34 -4.65 1.80
CA LYS A 62 -14.75 -3.46 1.05
C LYS A 62 -14.26 -2.19 1.76
N SER A 63 -13.00 -2.21 2.20
CA SER A 63 -12.30 -1.17 2.96
C SER A 63 -11.47 -0.20 2.11
N TYR A 64 -11.38 -0.41 0.79
CA TYR A 64 -10.75 0.52 -0.17
C TYR A 64 -11.61 0.78 -1.42
N ASP A 65 -11.75 2.05 -1.80
CA ASP A 65 -12.57 2.52 -2.93
C ASP A 65 -11.77 3.38 -3.94
N GLY A 66 -10.46 3.48 -3.78
CA GLY A 66 -9.61 4.31 -4.64
C GLY A 66 -9.22 3.67 -5.98
N ASN A 67 -8.53 4.46 -6.81
CA ASN A 67 -7.91 4.00 -8.06
C ASN A 67 -6.38 4.11 -7.97
N PRO A 68 -5.65 3.01 -7.70
CA PRO A 68 -4.21 3.06 -7.54
C PRO A 68 -3.50 3.59 -8.78
N LEU A 69 -3.88 3.15 -9.98
CA LEU A 69 -3.19 3.54 -11.21
C LEU A 69 -3.28 5.05 -11.46
N GLU A 70 -4.47 5.63 -11.23
CA GLU A 70 -4.68 7.06 -11.35
C GLU A 70 -3.85 7.84 -10.32
N ALA A 71 -3.81 7.39 -9.07
CA ALA A 71 -3.02 8.04 -8.02
C ALA A 71 -1.52 8.08 -8.38
N HIS A 72 -0.94 6.98 -8.87
CA HIS A 72 0.46 6.92 -9.28
C HIS A 72 0.74 7.78 -10.53
N ARG A 73 -0.22 7.89 -11.46
CA ARG A 73 -0.11 8.81 -12.61
C ARG A 73 -0.14 10.27 -12.17
N ALA A 74 -1.07 10.63 -11.29
CA ALA A 74 -1.23 11.99 -10.77
C ALA A 74 -0.01 12.45 -9.95
N ALA A 75 0.71 11.53 -9.30
CA ALA A 75 1.95 11.84 -8.59
C ALA A 75 3.05 12.42 -9.51
N GLY A 76 3.03 12.11 -10.81
CA GLY A 76 3.87 12.75 -11.85
C GLY A 76 5.37 12.44 -11.81
N ASN A 77 5.88 11.92 -10.70
CA ASN A 77 7.29 11.58 -10.49
C ASN A 77 7.54 10.08 -10.23
N VAL A 78 6.52 9.23 -10.37
CA VAL A 78 6.67 7.76 -10.34
C VAL A 78 7.17 7.28 -11.70
N ARG A 79 8.25 6.49 -11.73
CA ARG A 79 8.93 6.05 -12.96
C ARG A 79 9.03 4.51 -13.00
N PRO A 80 9.07 3.89 -14.20
CA PRO A 80 9.14 2.43 -14.32
C PRO A 80 10.28 1.76 -13.53
N GLY A 81 11.47 2.34 -13.49
CA GLY A 81 12.61 1.77 -12.73
C GLY A 81 12.47 1.85 -11.19
N MET A 82 11.40 2.44 -10.67
CA MET A 82 11.12 2.52 -9.23
C MET A 82 10.36 1.29 -8.71
N PHE A 83 9.80 0.46 -9.59
CA PHE A 83 9.06 -0.73 -9.17
C PHE A 83 9.99 -1.88 -8.75
N ASP A 84 11.14 -2.04 -9.40
CA ASP A 84 12.12 -3.07 -9.03
C ASP A 84 12.62 -2.94 -7.58
N PRO A 85 13.03 -1.76 -7.07
CA PRO A 85 13.38 -1.60 -5.66
C PRO A 85 12.17 -1.53 -4.71
N TRP A 86 10.94 -1.49 -5.24
CA TRP A 86 9.72 -1.49 -4.43
C TRP A 86 9.23 -2.92 -4.13
N LEU A 87 9.47 -3.86 -5.05
CA LEU A 87 9.13 -5.29 -4.93
C LEU A 87 10.12 -6.05 -4.05
#